data_AF-A0A522FRH1-F1
#
_entry.id   AF-A0A522FRH1-F1
#
_cell.length_a   1.000
_cell.length_b   1.000
_cell.length_c   1.000
_cell.angle_alpha   90.00
_cell.angle_beta   90.00
_cell.angle_gamma   90.00
#
_symmetry.space_group_name_H-M   'P 1'
#
loop_
_entity.id
_entity.type
_entity.pdbx_description
1 polymer ?
#
loop_
_entity_poly.entity_id
_entity_poly.type
_entity_poly.pdbx_seq_one_letter_code
_entity_poly.pdbx_strand_id
1 'polypeptide(L)'
;MKSILYILFLFIFYTISLSFSGKGSGTIDDPFQITNISQLQEINDESIAHYILMNDIDAKETRYWNVGDHDGNPSTPNEPMGFVPISLGTFFKKGFFNGAGFIIKDLYINRPLERAVALFSIAYGDIKKVGLENCNITGCDNVSSLCAEYAKGYIEECYTTGLVIVKCHGNVNSGFSGFLTGGRIRNSYSSCDVSDDSSISNYNSTSFCDIFSSYSNIDRCYTIGKVLSSKKVTAFGLFGNAYFCFWDVETTGIPDAGGHEAIGLPTSEMKKKATYGNGSWDFDSIWCIDEGRDYPKLRAFGKCPPTDVPQEPKDNGNKLDAFPNPAFTSIDVVYKLQSAVASRQSVGTAQIIITNSYGQQVYNENVNYDNANYEQRQTIDISKYPSGLYFITLRSPAVAMTKGVVVVK
;
A
#
# COMPACT_ATOMS: atom_id res chain seq x y z
N MET A 1 -59.39 58.92 -1.10
CA MET A 1 -59.24 57.57 -0.52
C MET A 1 -58.68 56.65 -1.59
N LYS A 2 -57.38 56.30 -1.52
CA LYS A 2 -56.76 55.32 -2.41
C LYS A 2 -56.69 54.00 -1.65
N SER A 3 -57.42 52.99 -2.12
CA SER A 3 -57.43 51.65 -1.53
C SER A 3 -56.21 50.87 -2.02
N ILE A 4 -55.37 50.41 -1.11
CA ILE A 4 -54.22 49.55 -1.40
C ILE A 4 -54.68 48.10 -1.29
N LEU A 5 -54.65 47.38 -2.41
CA LEU A 5 -54.95 45.95 -2.49
C LEU A 5 -53.66 45.18 -2.14
N TYR A 6 -53.64 44.51 -0.98
CA TYR A 6 -52.56 43.61 -0.61
C TYR A 6 -52.81 42.23 -1.25
N ILE A 7 -52.02 41.88 -2.26
CA ILE A 7 -51.96 40.52 -2.81
C ILE A 7 -50.94 39.74 -1.98
N LEU A 8 -51.42 38.76 -1.21
CA LEU A 8 -50.60 37.86 -0.43
C LEU A 8 -50.02 36.78 -1.36
N PHE A 9 -48.72 36.86 -1.68
CA PHE A 9 -48.01 35.78 -2.37
C PHE A 9 -47.64 34.70 -1.35
N LEU A 10 -48.34 33.55 -1.39
CA LEU A 10 -47.98 32.36 -0.65
C LEU A 10 -46.85 31.64 -1.39
N PHE A 11 -45.60 31.85 -0.98
CA PHE A 11 -44.46 31.06 -1.46
C PHE A 11 -44.49 29.69 -0.78
N ILE A 12 -44.93 28.67 -1.50
CA ILE A 12 -44.72 27.27 -1.11
C ILE A 12 -43.26 26.93 -1.45
N PHE A 13 -42.38 27.01 -0.46
CA PHE A 13 -41.03 26.45 -0.58
C PHE A 13 -41.14 24.93 -0.48
N TYR A 14 -41.10 24.22 -1.61
CA TYR A 14 -40.74 22.81 -1.59
C TYR A 14 -39.23 22.74 -1.28
N THR A 15 -38.88 22.45 -0.03
CA THR A 15 -37.55 21.90 0.25
C THR A 15 -37.53 20.51 -0.33
N ILE A 16 -36.90 20.32 -1.49
CA ILE A 16 -36.49 18.99 -1.93
C ILE A 16 -35.40 18.58 -0.93
N SER A 17 -35.78 17.84 0.11
CA SER A 17 -34.82 17.04 0.85
C SER A 17 -34.36 15.97 -0.15
N LEU A 18 -33.18 16.13 -0.72
CA LEU A 18 -32.52 15.05 -1.44
C LEU A 18 -32.17 14.00 -0.38
N SER A 19 -33.09 13.07 -0.18
CA SER A 19 -32.84 11.87 0.62
C SER A 19 -31.78 11.05 -0.09
N PHE A 20 -30.85 10.50 0.67
CA PHE A 20 -30.02 9.39 0.21
C PHE A 20 -30.90 8.34 -0.49
N SER A 21 -30.50 7.91 -1.69
CA SER A 21 -31.29 7.04 -2.56
C SER A 21 -31.21 5.57 -2.17
N GLY A 22 -30.26 5.21 -1.31
CA GLY A 22 -30.05 3.86 -0.81
C GLY A 22 -30.88 3.51 0.44
N LYS A 23 -30.45 2.45 1.13
CA LYS A 23 -31.06 2.00 2.39
C LYS A 23 -30.39 2.67 3.59
N GLY A 24 -31.07 2.64 4.72
CA GLY A 24 -30.60 3.20 6.00
C GLY A 24 -31.16 4.59 6.26
N SER A 25 -30.97 5.07 7.47
CA SER A 25 -31.41 6.38 7.95
C SER A 25 -30.25 7.32 8.29
N GLY A 26 -29.01 6.89 8.05
CA GLY A 26 -27.80 7.67 8.31
C GLY A 26 -27.41 7.74 9.78
N THR A 27 -28.05 6.94 10.64
CA THR A 27 -27.74 6.86 12.07
C THR A 27 -26.66 5.82 12.36
N ILE A 28 -26.11 5.81 13.59
CA ILE A 28 -25.10 4.81 14.00
C ILE A 28 -25.63 3.38 13.85
N ASP A 29 -26.87 3.13 14.27
CA ASP A 29 -27.48 1.80 14.29
C ASP A 29 -28.05 1.39 12.92
N ASP A 30 -28.30 2.37 12.05
CA ASP A 30 -28.86 2.19 10.72
C ASP A 30 -28.18 3.12 9.70
N PRO A 31 -26.89 2.87 9.38
CA PRO A 31 -26.11 3.70 8.49
C PRO A 31 -26.62 3.62 7.05
N PHE A 32 -26.41 4.67 6.28
CA PHE A 32 -26.66 4.68 4.85
C PHE A 32 -25.79 3.65 4.13
N GLN A 33 -26.43 2.74 3.42
CA GLN A 33 -25.79 1.63 2.71
C GLN A 33 -25.46 2.03 1.27
N ILE A 34 -24.17 2.04 0.96
CA ILE A 34 -23.66 2.39 -0.36
C ILE A 34 -23.34 1.12 -1.13
N THR A 35 -23.99 0.96 -2.28
CA THR A 35 -23.85 -0.21 -3.17
C THR A 35 -23.37 0.15 -4.58
N ASN A 36 -23.37 1.45 -4.92
CA ASN A 36 -22.96 1.93 -6.23
C ASN A 36 -22.33 3.34 -6.15
N ILE A 37 -21.68 3.76 -7.25
CA ILE A 37 -20.95 5.02 -7.33
C ILE A 37 -21.85 6.26 -7.28
N SER A 38 -23.11 6.17 -7.72
CA SER A 38 -24.06 7.28 -7.61
C SER A 38 -24.44 7.56 -6.15
N GLN A 39 -24.70 6.52 -5.35
CA GLN A 39 -24.91 6.65 -3.90
C GLN A 39 -23.68 7.21 -3.18
N LEU A 40 -22.47 6.86 -3.61
CA LEU A 40 -21.25 7.47 -3.05
C LEU A 40 -21.20 8.98 -3.33
N GLN A 41 -21.70 9.44 -4.47
CA GLN A 41 -21.73 10.87 -4.83
C GLN A 41 -22.72 11.68 -3.98
N GLU A 42 -23.80 11.05 -3.49
CA GLU A 42 -24.86 11.66 -2.67
C GLU A 42 -24.41 12.05 -1.25
N ILE A 43 -23.25 11.56 -0.78
CA ILE A 43 -22.73 11.90 0.57
C ILE A 43 -22.54 13.40 0.77
N ASN A 44 -22.34 14.15 -0.32
CA ASN A 44 -22.23 15.61 -0.31
C ASN A 44 -23.44 16.32 0.33
N ASP A 45 -24.58 15.66 0.39
CA ASP A 45 -25.83 16.25 0.85
C ASP A 45 -26.06 16.06 2.37
N GLU A 46 -25.39 15.09 3.03
CA GLU A 46 -25.60 14.74 4.45
C GLU A 46 -24.29 14.50 5.24
N SER A 47 -23.54 15.58 5.47
CA SER A 47 -22.18 15.55 6.06
C SER A 47 -22.03 15.04 7.50
N ILE A 48 -23.12 14.77 8.24
CA ILE A 48 -23.10 14.27 9.64
C ILE A 48 -23.53 12.81 9.78
N ALA A 49 -23.97 12.18 8.70
CA ALA A 49 -24.53 10.83 8.72
C ALA A 49 -23.44 9.74 8.78
N HIS A 50 -23.90 8.51 9.05
CA HIS A 50 -23.09 7.29 9.04
C HIS A 50 -23.31 6.53 7.74
N TYR A 51 -22.23 6.07 7.14
CA TYR A 51 -22.21 5.40 5.84
C TYR A 51 -21.44 4.09 5.93
N ILE A 52 -21.90 3.08 5.20
CA ILE A 52 -21.23 1.79 5.08
C ILE A 52 -21.25 1.30 3.62
N LEU A 53 -20.11 0.84 3.12
CA LEU A 53 -20.07 0.11 1.85
C LEU A 53 -20.62 -1.30 2.05
N MET A 54 -21.42 -1.76 1.10
CA MET A 54 -22.01 -3.11 1.12
C MET A 54 -21.40 -4.06 0.08
N ASN A 55 -20.59 -3.52 -0.83
CA ASN A 55 -19.88 -4.22 -1.87
C ASN A 55 -18.76 -3.35 -2.44
N ASP A 56 -17.88 -3.95 -3.24
CA ASP A 56 -16.92 -3.21 -4.04
C ASP A 56 -17.62 -2.29 -5.04
N ILE A 57 -17.10 -1.08 -5.22
CA ILE A 57 -17.64 -0.05 -6.11
C ILE A 57 -16.71 0.12 -7.31
N ASP A 58 -17.21 -0.19 -8.52
CA ASP A 58 -16.55 0.17 -9.78
C ASP A 58 -16.89 1.63 -10.13
N ALA A 59 -15.90 2.51 -10.02
CA ALA A 59 -16.04 3.94 -10.27
C ALA A 59 -15.54 4.38 -11.64
N LYS A 60 -15.22 3.46 -12.56
CA LYS A 60 -14.62 3.80 -13.86
C LYS A 60 -15.45 4.77 -14.70
N GLU A 61 -16.78 4.75 -14.55
CA GLU A 61 -17.69 5.63 -15.30
C GLU A 61 -17.53 7.10 -14.91
N THR A 62 -16.95 7.39 -13.73
CA THR A 62 -16.70 8.76 -13.28
C THR A 62 -15.84 9.54 -14.26
N ARG A 63 -14.99 8.88 -15.07
CA ARG A 63 -14.20 9.50 -16.16
C ARG A 63 -15.01 10.25 -17.23
N TYR A 64 -16.33 10.11 -17.22
CA TYR A 64 -17.24 10.77 -18.15
C TYR A 64 -18.17 11.78 -17.47
N TRP A 65 -18.04 11.98 -16.16
CA TRP A 65 -18.96 12.79 -15.37
C TRP A 65 -18.56 14.26 -15.33
N ASN A 66 -19.57 15.10 -15.06
CA ASN A 66 -19.41 16.52 -14.71
C ASN A 66 -18.59 17.30 -15.73
N VAL A 67 -19.00 17.30 -17.01
CA VAL A 67 -18.30 18.02 -18.08
C VAL A 67 -18.27 19.53 -17.79
N GLY A 68 -17.08 20.11 -17.73
CA GLY A 68 -16.88 21.52 -17.38
C GLY A 68 -15.54 22.08 -17.84
N ASP A 69 -15.31 23.35 -17.52
CA ASP A 69 -14.07 24.06 -17.84
C ASP A 69 -12.90 23.52 -16.99
N HIS A 70 -11.75 23.29 -17.63
CA HIS A 70 -10.59 22.63 -17.04
C HIS A 70 -9.32 23.49 -17.09
N ASP A 71 -9.32 24.61 -17.83
CA ASP A 71 -8.14 25.46 -18.00
C ASP A 71 -8.44 26.97 -17.86
N GLY A 72 -9.71 27.34 -17.64
CA GLY A 72 -10.11 28.74 -17.47
C GLY A 72 -10.19 29.50 -18.79
N ASN A 73 -10.05 28.81 -19.92
CA ASN A 73 -10.09 29.40 -21.25
C ASN A 73 -11.47 29.14 -21.87
N PRO A 74 -12.29 30.17 -22.13
CA PRO A 74 -13.62 29.98 -22.71
C PRO A 74 -13.60 29.46 -24.17
N SER A 75 -12.41 29.36 -24.79
CA SER A 75 -12.22 28.87 -26.16
C SER A 75 -11.84 27.39 -26.26
N THR A 76 -11.51 26.74 -25.14
CA THR A 76 -11.25 25.29 -25.10
C THR A 76 -12.55 24.55 -24.79
N PRO A 77 -12.83 23.41 -25.44
CA PRO A 77 -14.00 22.61 -25.12
C PRO A 77 -13.98 22.12 -23.68
N ASN A 78 -15.15 22.09 -23.04
CA ASN A 78 -15.30 21.46 -21.73
C ASN A 78 -14.97 19.96 -21.81
N GLU A 79 -14.37 19.44 -20.74
CA GLU A 79 -13.95 18.04 -20.62
C GLU A 79 -14.58 17.40 -19.37
N PRO A 80 -14.67 16.06 -19.29
CA PRO A 80 -15.10 15.38 -18.08
C PRO A 80 -14.23 15.75 -16.86
N MET A 81 -14.85 16.28 -15.82
CA MET A 81 -14.16 16.66 -14.58
C MET A 81 -14.16 15.55 -13.52
N GLY A 82 -14.77 14.41 -13.80
CA GLY A 82 -14.75 13.27 -12.90
C GLY A 82 -15.77 13.35 -11.77
N PHE A 83 -15.62 12.47 -10.79
CA PHE A 83 -16.36 12.50 -9.53
C PHE A 83 -16.15 13.85 -8.82
N VAL A 84 -17.19 14.36 -8.15
CA VAL A 84 -17.07 15.55 -7.29
C VAL A 84 -16.59 15.09 -5.92
N PRO A 85 -15.39 15.50 -5.43
CA PRO A 85 -14.88 15.14 -4.11
C PRO A 85 -15.95 15.23 -3.01
N ILE A 86 -15.95 14.26 -2.10
CA ILE A 86 -16.87 14.28 -0.94
C ILE A 86 -16.54 15.50 -0.09
N SER A 87 -17.56 16.30 0.20
CA SER A 87 -17.49 17.57 0.94
C SER A 87 -16.62 18.65 0.28
N LEU A 88 -16.53 18.68 -1.05
CA LEU A 88 -15.87 19.79 -1.76
C LEU A 88 -16.50 21.14 -1.38
N GLY A 89 -15.68 22.09 -0.92
CA GLY A 89 -16.14 23.41 -0.47
C GLY A 89 -16.98 23.39 0.82
N THR A 90 -17.14 22.22 1.44
CA THR A 90 -17.81 22.03 2.73
C THR A 90 -16.94 21.15 3.64
N PHE A 91 -17.52 20.35 4.54
CA PHE A 91 -16.78 19.50 5.47
C PHE A 91 -17.58 18.24 5.77
N PHE A 92 -16.94 17.08 5.80
CA PHE A 92 -17.53 15.85 6.35
C PHE A 92 -17.45 15.92 7.89
N LYS A 93 -18.49 16.43 8.53
CA LYS A 93 -18.51 16.83 9.94
C LYS A 93 -19.00 15.70 10.82
N LYS A 94 -18.12 15.08 11.62
CA LYS A 94 -18.49 14.03 12.60
C LYS A 94 -19.22 12.81 12.01
N GLY A 95 -19.41 12.73 10.69
CA GLY A 95 -19.92 11.54 10.03
C GLY A 95 -18.94 10.38 10.18
N PHE A 96 -19.43 9.18 9.89
CA PHE A 96 -18.63 7.96 9.91
C PHE A 96 -18.72 7.31 8.54
N PHE A 97 -17.57 7.03 7.93
CA PHE A 97 -17.52 6.27 6.69
C PHE A 97 -16.80 4.96 6.92
N ASN A 98 -17.51 3.84 6.82
CA ASN A 98 -16.95 2.51 6.94
C ASN A 98 -16.95 1.79 5.59
N GLY A 99 -15.78 1.59 5.01
CA GLY A 99 -15.64 0.79 3.80
C GLY A 99 -15.89 -0.69 4.02
N ALA A 100 -15.98 -1.16 5.26
CA ALA A 100 -16.31 -2.55 5.63
C ALA A 100 -15.41 -3.61 4.98
N GLY A 101 -14.21 -3.23 4.53
CA GLY A 101 -13.29 -4.12 3.82
C GLY A 101 -13.56 -4.25 2.32
N PHE A 102 -14.50 -3.48 1.78
CA PHE A 102 -14.74 -3.34 0.34
C PHE A 102 -13.90 -2.22 -0.26
N ILE A 103 -13.72 -2.31 -1.58
CA ILE A 103 -12.89 -1.37 -2.33
C ILE A 103 -13.71 -0.46 -3.23
N ILE A 104 -13.20 0.75 -3.46
CA ILE A 104 -13.62 1.63 -4.54
C ILE A 104 -12.51 1.58 -5.58
N LYS A 105 -12.79 1.14 -6.80
CA LYS A 105 -11.78 0.99 -7.85
C LYS A 105 -12.01 1.96 -9.01
N ASP A 106 -10.93 2.36 -9.67
CA ASP A 106 -10.94 3.13 -10.91
C ASP A 106 -11.61 4.52 -10.77
N LEU A 107 -11.53 5.14 -9.58
CA LEU A 107 -12.06 6.47 -9.32
C LEU A 107 -11.29 7.53 -10.11
N TYR A 108 -12.00 8.35 -10.89
CA TYR A 108 -11.43 9.45 -11.65
C TYR A 108 -11.95 10.80 -11.14
N ILE A 109 -11.02 11.70 -10.81
CA ILE A 109 -11.30 13.09 -10.42
C ILE A 109 -10.36 13.99 -11.22
N ASN A 110 -10.90 14.94 -11.98
CA ASN A 110 -10.12 15.87 -12.80
C ASN A 110 -10.57 17.31 -12.54
N ARG A 111 -9.99 17.90 -11.50
CA ARG A 111 -10.31 19.24 -11.01
C ARG A 111 -9.07 20.13 -11.03
N PRO A 112 -8.39 20.30 -12.18
CA PRO A 112 -7.04 20.88 -12.27
C PRO A 112 -6.91 22.32 -11.77
N LEU A 113 -8.03 23.05 -11.65
CA LEU A 113 -8.08 24.42 -11.12
C LEU A 113 -8.63 24.50 -9.68
N GLU A 114 -9.08 23.39 -9.11
CA GLU A 114 -9.70 23.37 -7.78
C GLU A 114 -8.75 22.88 -6.70
N ARG A 115 -8.95 23.37 -5.47
CA ARG A 115 -8.16 23.03 -4.30
C ARG A 115 -8.84 21.94 -3.47
N ALA A 116 -8.08 21.30 -2.59
CA ALA A 116 -8.57 20.27 -1.65
C ALA A 116 -9.24 19.09 -2.39
N VAL A 117 -8.51 18.49 -3.33
CA VAL A 117 -9.03 17.45 -4.22
C VAL A 117 -8.53 16.08 -3.77
N ALA A 118 -9.45 15.22 -3.34
CA ALA A 118 -9.25 13.82 -2.99
C ALA A 118 -10.61 13.09 -3.01
N LEU A 119 -10.69 11.81 -2.63
CA LEU A 119 -12.01 11.19 -2.39
C LEU A 119 -12.82 11.99 -1.36
N PHE A 120 -12.19 12.36 -0.23
CA PHE A 120 -12.72 13.31 0.75
C PHE A 120 -11.97 14.63 0.65
N SER A 121 -12.64 15.71 0.27
CA SER A 121 -12.03 17.04 0.21
C SER A 121 -11.58 17.49 1.60
N ILE A 122 -12.51 17.62 2.55
CA ILE A 122 -12.20 17.97 3.93
C ILE A 122 -13.02 17.11 4.88
N ALA A 123 -12.37 16.41 5.80
CA ALA A 123 -13.04 15.53 6.76
C ALA A 123 -12.60 15.76 8.22
N TYR A 124 -13.58 15.72 9.11
CA TYR A 124 -13.44 15.76 10.57
C TYR A 124 -14.09 14.54 11.26
N GLY A 125 -14.65 13.64 10.46
CA GLY A 125 -15.27 12.40 10.88
C GLY A 125 -14.31 11.21 10.78
N ASP A 126 -14.75 10.05 11.23
CA ASP A 126 -13.96 8.82 11.19
C ASP A 126 -14.12 8.13 9.82
N ILE A 127 -12.99 7.76 9.21
CA ILE A 127 -12.92 7.05 7.93
C ILE A 127 -12.20 5.73 8.17
N LYS A 128 -12.90 4.60 8.02
CA LYS A 128 -12.36 3.28 8.36
C LYS A 128 -12.51 2.29 7.23
N LYS A 129 -11.51 1.41 7.07
CA LYS A 129 -11.59 0.24 6.17
C LYS A 129 -11.94 0.59 4.73
N VAL A 130 -11.40 1.70 4.23
CA VAL A 130 -11.57 2.16 2.85
C VAL A 130 -10.36 1.75 2.02
N GLY A 131 -10.58 0.93 1.00
CA GLY A 131 -9.57 0.62 -0.02
C GLY A 131 -9.90 1.39 -1.28
N LEU A 132 -9.02 2.31 -1.71
CA LEU A 132 -9.15 3.03 -2.97
C LEU A 132 -8.12 2.49 -3.96
N GLU A 133 -8.57 1.82 -5.00
CA GLU A 133 -7.69 1.14 -5.96
C GLU A 133 -7.68 1.83 -7.31
N ASN A 134 -6.49 1.96 -7.87
CA ASN A 134 -6.28 2.52 -9.21
C ASN A 134 -6.97 3.88 -9.41
N CYS A 135 -6.90 4.76 -8.41
CA CYS A 135 -7.45 6.10 -8.53
C CYS A 135 -6.61 6.96 -9.49
N ASN A 136 -7.24 7.92 -10.15
CA ASN A 136 -6.57 8.96 -10.92
C ASN A 136 -7.17 10.31 -10.50
N ILE A 137 -6.43 11.06 -9.69
CA ILE A 137 -6.89 12.28 -9.05
C ILE A 137 -6.01 13.43 -9.47
N THR A 138 -6.59 14.40 -10.18
CA THR A 138 -5.92 15.63 -10.62
C THR A 138 -6.56 16.83 -9.92
N GLY A 139 -5.73 17.68 -9.31
CA GLY A 139 -6.16 18.90 -8.63
C GLY A 139 -5.14 20.05 -8.76
N CYS A 140 -5.49 21.21 -8.22
CA CYS A 140 -4.65 22.42 -8.24
C CYS A 140 -3.72 22.51 -7.01
N ASP A 141 -4.28 22.43 -5.80
CA ASP A 141 -3.57 22.60 -4.53
C ASP A 141 -4.21 21.70 -3.47
N ASN A 142 -3.44 21.18 -2.53
CA ASN A 142 -3.89 20.25 -1.51
C ASN A 142 -4.57 19.04 -2.14
N VAL A 143 -3.82 18.31 -2.94
CA VAL A 143 -4.32 17.14 -3.68
C VAL A 143 -3.81 15.88 -3.01
N SER A 144 -4.71 14.93 -2.78
CA SER A 144 -4.38 13.63 -2.20
C SER A 144 -5.29 12.53 -2.72
N SER A 145 -4.97 11.28 -2.41
CA SER A 145 -5.81 10.15 -2.82
C SER A 145 -7.06 10.00 -1.94
N LEU A 146 -6.88 9.90 -0.62
CA LEU A 146 -7.97 9.62 0.33
C LEU A 146 -8.61 10.89 0.87
N CYS A 147 -7.83 11.77 1.50
CA CYS A 147 -8.35 12.96 2.17
C CYS A 147 -7.44 14.17 1.96
N ALA A 148 -7.92 15.28 1.40
CA ALA A 148 -7.06 16.44 1.19
C ALA A 148 -6.79 17.21 2.48
N GLU A 149 -7.79 17.43 3.34
CA GLU A 149 -7.58 18.00 4.67
C GLU A 149 -8.28 17.19 5.76
N TYR A 150 -7.54 16.84 6.81
CA TYR A 150 -8.04 16.03 7.91
C TYR A 150 -7.66 16.65 9.26
N ALA A 151 -8.66 17.07 10.05
CA ALA A 151 -8.39 17.82 11.28
C ALA A 151 -8.78 17.11 12.58
N LYS A 152 -9.80 16.23 12.56
CA LYS A 152 -10.37 15.62 13.76
C LYS A 152 -10.85 14.21 13.43
N GLY A 153 -10.65 13.25 14.34
CA GLY A 153 -11.06 11.85 14.17
C GLY A 153 -9.91 10.90 13.82
N TYR A 154 -10.29 9.70 13.34
CA TYR A 154 -9.41 8.65 12.87
C TYR A 154 -9.61 8.29 11.40
N ILE A 155 -8.51 8.27 10.65
CA ILE A 155 -8.37 7.42 9.45
C ILE A 155 -7.72 6.11 9.90
N GLU A 156 -8.39 4.98 9.70
CA GLU A 156 -7.95 3.69 10.24
C GLU A 156 -8.17 2.53 9.26
N GLU A 157 -7.17 1.66 9.08
CA GLU A 157 -7.26 0.48 8.20
C GLU A 157 -7.62 0.84 6.75
N CYS A 158 -7.10 1.96 6.25
CA CYS A 158 -7.37 2.45 4.90
C CYS A 158 -6.14 2.29 3.99
N TYR A 159 -6.35 2.14 2.70
CA TYR A 159 -5.26 2.19 1.74
C TYR A 159 -5.65 2.81 0.42
N THR A 160 -4.65 3.32 -0.31
CA THR A 160 -4.83 3.90 -1.64
C THR A 160 -3.76 3.42 -2.63
N THR A 161 -4.16 3.17 -3.87
CA THR A 161 -3.27 2.89 -5.01
C THR A 161 -3.70 3.71 -6.22
N GLY A 162 -2.76 4.12 -7.08
CA GLY A 162 -3.06 4.90 -8.28
C GLY A 162 -2.13 6.09 -8.46
N LEU A 163 -2.68 7.20 -8.96
CA LEU A 163 -1.94 8.39 -9.35
C LEU A 163 -2.62 9.66 -8.81
N VAL A 164 -1.80 10.56 -8.24
CA VAL A 164 -2.16 11.90 -7.82
C VAL A 164 -1.36 12.91 -8.62
N ILE A 165 -2.05 13.81 -9.35
CA ILE A 165 -1.44 14.84 -10.20
C ILE A 165 -1.80 16.23 -9.66
N VAL A 166 -0.78 17.08 -9.50
CA VAL A 166 -0.97 18.46 -9.04
C VAL A 166 -0.55 19.45 -10.13
N LYS A 167 -1.50 20.29 -10.53
CA LYS A 167 -1.35 21.20 -11.68
C LYS A 167 -0.98 22.63 -11.32
N CYS A 168 -1.21 23.06 -10.09
CA CYS A 168 -0.86 24.41 -9.68
C CYS A 168 0.33 24.47 -8.73
N HIS A 169 0.84 25.68 -8.60
CA HIS A 169 2.00 26.08 -7.80
C HIS A 169 1.66 26.17 -6.30
N GLY A 170 0.56 25.54 -5.90
CA GLY A 170 -0.01 25.60 -4.57
C GLY A 170 0.77 24.80 -3.53
N ASN A 171 0.23 24.79 -2.31
CA ASN A 171 0.73 24.18 -1.09
C ASN A 171 1.03 22.66 -1.21
N VAL A 172 0.65 21.90 -0.21
CA VAL A 172 1.04 20.49 0.01
C VAL A 172 0.40 19.59 -1.03
N ASN A 173 1.11 18.55 -1.45
CA ASN A 173 0.52 17.42 -2.13
C ASN A 173 0.98 16.12 -1.46
N SER A 174 0.14 15.09 -1.49
CA SER A 174 0.37 13.88 -0.70
C SER A 174 -0.24 12.64 -1.34
N GLY A 175 0.44 11.50 -1.29
CA GLY A 175 -0.06 10.26 -1.89
C GLY A 175 -1.17 9.56 -1.09
N PHE A 176 -1.45 9.97 0.14
CA PHE A 176 -2.53 9.41 0.98
C PHE A 176 -3.47 10.49 1.52
N SER A 177 -2.94 11.39 2.36
CA SER A 177 -3.72 12.47 2.97
C SER A 177 -2.90 13.75 3.02
N GLY A 178 -3.50 14.89 2.71
CA GLY A 178 -2.81 16.18 2.62
C GLY A 178 -2.55 16.78 4.00
N PHE A 179 -3.26 17.84 4.35
CA PHE A 179 -3.09 18.57 5.61
C PHE A 179 -3.67 17.81 6.81
N LEU A 180 -2.80 17.27 7.67
CA LEU A 180 -3.21 16.69 8.96
C LEU A 180 -3.11 17.72 10.10
N THR A 181 -4.25 18.20 10.61
CA THR A 181 -4.37 19.29 11.59
C THR A 181 -5.07 18.86 12.91
N GLY A 182 -4.53 17.83 13.56
CA GLY A 182 -5.04 17.28 14.83
C GLY A 182 -5.76 15.93 14.69
N GLY A 183 -5.88 15.41 13.47
CA GLY A 183 -6.38 14.07 13.19
C GLY A 183 -5.33 12.98 13.45
N ARG A 184 -5.79 11.72 13.48
CA ARG A 184 -4.93 10.56 13.62
C ARG A 184 -5.07 9.62 12.43
N ILE A 185 -3.97 9.15 11.88
CA ILE A 185 -3.94 8.16 10.80
C ILE A 185 -3.23 6.92 11.30
N ARG A 186 -3.89 5.75 11.24
CA ARG A 186 -3.28 4.51 11.74
C ARG A 186 -3.58 3.29 10.92
N ASN A 187 -2.69 2.31 10.99
CA ASN A 187 -2.84 1.04 10.29
C ASN A 187 -3.19 1.24 8.81
N SER A 188 -2.51 2.16 8.11
CA SER A 188 -2.92 2.58 6.76
C SER A 188 -1.73 2.67 5.83
N TYR A 189 -1.95 2.54 4.53
CA TYR A 189 -0.85 2.59 3.57
C TYR A 189 -1.19 3.24 2.24
N SER A 190 -0.18 3.73 1.53
CA SER A 190 -0.35 4.20 0.16
C SER A 190 0.72 3.66 -0.78
N SER A 191 0.29 3.31 -1.99
CA SER A 191 1.17 3.09 -3.13
C SER A 191 0.83 4.04 -4.28
N CYS A 192 0.20 5.18 -3.99
CA CYS A 192 -0.10 6.18 -5.01
C CYS A 192 1.16 6.92 -5.44
N ASP A 193 1.40 6.97 -6.74
CA ASP A 193 2.40 7.85 -7.29
C ASP A 193 1.90 9.30 -7.24
N VAL A 194 2.80 10.23 -6.91
CA VAL A 194 2.53 11.66 -6.84
C VAL A 194 3.36 12.36 -7.89
N SER A 195 2.73 13.16 -8.75
CA SER A 195 3.41 13.99 -9.74
C SER A 195 2.94 15.43 -9.61
N ASP A 196 3.88 16.37 -9.70
CA ASP A 196 3.56 17.80 -9.82
C ASP A 196 4.33 18.47 -10.95
N ASP A 197 3.68 19.47 -11.57
CA ASP A 197 4.23 20.22 -12.71
C ASP A 197 4.98 21.49 -12.27
N SER A 198 5.17 21.72 -10.95
CA SER A 198 5.64 23.00 -10.42
C SER A 198 7.01 22.92 -9.74
N SER A 199 7.94 23.76 -10.18
CA SER A 199 9.28 23.90 -9.60
C SER A 199 9.44 24.99 -8.54
N ILE A 200 8.35 25.69 -8.21
CA ILE A 200 8.38 26.85 -7.33
C ILE A 200 7.29 26.70 -6.26
N SER A 201 7.66 26.22 -5.08
CA SER A 201 6.90 26.41 -3.85
C SER A 201 7.80 26.15 -2.63
N ASN A 202 7.51 26.78 -1.49
CA ASN A 202 8.19 26.47 -0.21
C ASN A 202 7.62 25.23 0.50
N TYR A 203 6.62 24.57 -0.10
CA TYR A 203 5.97 23.39 0.44
C TYR A 203 6.60 22.11 -0.13
N ASN A 204 6.44 21.01 0.61
CA ASN A 204 6.97 19.71 0.20
C ASN A 204 5.94 18.93 -0.60
N SER A 205 6.44 17.99 -1.40
CA SER A 205 5.64 16.91 -1.95
C SER A 205 5.83 15.66 -1.11
N THR A 206 4.75 15.04 -0.65
CA THR A 206 4.85 13.90 0.27
C THR A 206 4.33 12.60 -0.32
N SER A 207 5.02 11.49 -0.02
CA SER A 207 4.58 10.17 -0.50
C SER A 207 3.36 9.67 0.27
N PHE A 208 3.28 9.90 1.59
CA PHE A 208 2.14 9.50 2.42
C PHE A 208 1.28 10.70 2.83
N CYS A 209 1.75 11.48 3.79
CA CYS A 209 0.98 12.58 4.38
C CYS A 209 1.90 13.68 4.87
N ASP A 210 1.44 14.93 4.79
CA ASP A 210 2.12 16.06 5.40
C ASP A 210 1.42 16.50 6.70
N ILE A 211 2.21 16.67 7.74
CA ILE A 211 1.71 16.94 9.08
C ILE A 211 1.98 18.40 9.41
N PHE A 212 0.94 19.14 9.81
CA PHE A 212 1.02 20.59 10.09
C PHE A 212 0.80 20.95 11.56
N SER A 213 0.60 19.95 12.41
CA SER A 213 0.33 20.16 13.83
C SER A 213 1.08 19.14 14.68
N SER A 214 1.66 19.60 15.79
CA SER A 214 2.26 18.72 16.80
C SER A 214 1.24 17.82 17.52
N TYR A 215 -0.06 18.08 17.37
CA TYR A 215 -1.13 17.26 17.92
C TYR A 215 -1.57 16.12 16.99
N SER A 216 -1.10 16.14 15.73
CA SER A 216 -1.36 15.10 14.75
C SER A 216 -0.48 13.88 15.01
N ASN A 217 -1.03 12.68 14.80
CA ASN A 217 -0.28 11.45 14.97
C ASN A 217 -0.52 10.49 13.81
N ILE A 218 0.57 9.95 13.27
CA ILE A 218 0.54 8.88 12.30
C ILE A 218 1.19 7.65 12.95
N ASP A 219 0.52 6.51 12.97
CA ASP A 219 1.06 5.30 13.60
C ASP A 219 0.81 4.02 12.80
N ARG A 220 1.85 3.18 12.68
CA ARG A 220 1.78 1.91 11.92
C ARG A 220 1.30 2.12 10.48
N CYS A 221 1.89 3.08 9.79
CA CYS A 221 1.57 3.37 8.40
C CYS A 221 2.78 3.14 7.50
N TYR A 222 2.53 2.89 6.21
CA TYR A 222 3.64 2.82 5.26
C TYR A 222 3.33 3.42 3.90
N THR A 223 4.37 3.80 3.15
CA THR A 223 4.22 4.23 1.76
C THR A 223 5.31 3.67 0.85
N ILE A 224 4.90 3.38 -0.39
CA ILE A 224 5.76 2.88 -1.47
C ILE A 224 5.54 3.66 -2.79
N GLY A 225 4.69 4.67 -2.77
CA GLY A 225 4.35 5.47 -3.95
C GLY A 225 5.48 6.42 -4.34
N LYS A 226 5.82 6.45 -5.64
CA LYS A 226 6.88 7.30 -6.17
C LYS A 226 6.47 8.76 -6.14
N VAL A 227 7.39 9.65 -5.79
CA VAL A 227 7.15 11.09 -5.86
C VAL A 227 8.02 11.71 -6.96
N LEU A 228 7.36 12.17 -8.03
CA LEU A 228 7.93 12.91 -9.14
C LEU A 228 7.66 14.40 -8.92
N SER A 229 8.58 15.04 -8.21
CA SER A 229 8.46 16.43 -7.83
C SER A 229 9.79 17.14 -8.00
N SER A 230 9.73 18.41 -8.40
CA SER A 230 10.89 19.31 -8.39
C SER A 230 11.00 20.13 -7.10
N LYS A 231 10.02 20.00 -6.20
CA LYS A 231 10.05 20.52 -4.82
C LYS A 231 10.86 19.58 -3.92
N LYS A 232 11.04 20.00 -2.66
CA LYS A 232 11.53 19.08 -1.63
C LYS A 232 10.52 17.94 -1.44
N VAL A 233 11.02 16.71 -1.36
CA VAL A 233 10.20 15.52 -1.19
C VAL A 233 10.40 14.92 0.21
N THR A 234 9.31 14.45 0.83
CA THR A 234 9.35 13.70 2.11
C THR A 234 8.38 12.51 2.09
N ALA A 235 8.54 11.55 2.99
CA ALA A 235 7.59 10.44 3.12
C ALA A 235 6.40 10.81 4.03
N PHE A 236 6.68 11.36 5.21
CA PHE A 236 5.70 11.66 6.27
C PHE A 236 5.73 13.13 6.74
N GLY A 237 5.92 14.06 5.79
CA GLY A 237 5.85 15.50 6.09
C GLY A 237 7.07 16.07 6.81
N LEU A 238 6.90 17.25 7.42
CA LEU A 238 7.96 17.97 8.16
C LEU A 238 7.64 18.34 9.61
N PHE A 239 6.47 18.01 10.15
CA PHE A 239 6.13 18.28 11.56
C PHE A 239 5.38 17.08 12.19
N GLY A 240 5.10 17.13 13.50
CA GLY A 240 4.40 16.05 14.22
C GLY A 240 5.15 14.70 14.27
N ASN A 241 4.44 13.63 14.64
CA ASN A 241 5.02 12.33 14.99
C ASN A 241 4.48 11.20 14.09
N ALA A 242 5.38 10.42 13.48
CA ALA A 242 5.07 9.25 12.66
C ALA A 242 5.69 7.97 13.27
N TYR A 243 5.01 7.39 14.27
CA TYR A 243 5.52 6.24 15.02
C TYR A 243 5.34 4.91 14.30
N PHE A 244 6.39 4.09 14.26
CA PHE A 244 6.34 2.77 13.63
C PHE A 244 5.88 2.86 12.17
N CYS A 245 6.22 3.97 11.52
CA CYS A 245 5.91 4.26 10.15
C CYS A 245 7.14 4.02 9.27
N PHE A 246 6.89 3.53 8.06
CA PHE A 246 7.97 3.11 7.17
C PHE A 246 7.74 3.61 5.75
N TRP A 247 8.81 3.88 5.03
CA TRP A 247 8.73 4.01 3.58
C TRP A 247 9.82 3.22 2.89
N ASP A 248 9.51 2.80 1.69
CA ASP A 248 10.45 2.08 0.86
C ASP A 248 11.32 3.05 0.06
N VAL A 249 12.61 3.10 0.36
CA VAL A 249 13.54 4.10 -0.24
C VAL A 249 13.79 3.85 -1.73
N GLU A 250 13.58 2.62 -2.21
CA GLU A 250 13.85 2.24 -3.60
C GLU A 250 12.66 2.57 -4.51
N THR A 251 11.44 2.30 -4.05
CA THR A 251 10.21 2.57 -4.80
C THR A 251 9.83 4.05 -4.77
N THR A 252 9.91 4.69 -3.59
CA THR A 252 9.58 6.11 -3.45
C THR A 252 10.64 7.02 -4.08
N GLY A 253 11.89 6.56 -4.13
CA GLY A 253 13.06 7.37 -4.48
C GLY A 253 13.49 8.36 -3.39
N ILE A 254 12.93 8.25 -2.18
CA ILE A 254 13.20 9.14 -1.05
C ILE A 254 14.25 8.48 -0.15
N PRO A 255 15.47 9.07 -0.01
CA PRO A 255 16.48 8.48 0.85
C PRO A 255 16.07 8.50 2.32
N ASP A 256 16.61 7.58 3.13
CA ASP A 256 16.43 7.65 4.58
C ASP A 256 17.15 8.88 5.16
N ALA A 257 16.37 9.78 5.75
CA ALA A 257 16.85 10.98 6.42
C ALA A 257 16.43 11.01 7.89
N GLY A 258 15.92 9.89 8.45
CA GLY A 258 15.42 9.82 9.82
C GLY A 258 14.20 10.72 10.09
N GLY A 259 13.38 10.95 9.07
CA GLY A 259 12.27 11.91 9.12
C GLY A 259 11.17 11.49 10.09
N HIS A 260 10.92 12.34 11.10
CA HIS A 260 9.67 12.35 11.90
C HIS A 260 9.35 11.05 12.63
N GLU A 261 10.39 10.33 13.06
CA GLU A 261 10.32 9.03 13.74
C GLU A 261 9.88 7.87 12.83
N ALA A 262 9.56 8.16 11.56
CA ALA A 262 9.43 7.17 10.52
C ALA A 262 10.82 6.74 10.01
N ILE A 263 10.90 5.54 9.44
CA ILE A 263 12.17 4.94 9.01
C ILE A 263 12.09 4.56 7.53
N GLY A 264 13.06 5.04 6.74
CA GLY A 264 13.26 4.61 5.37
C GLY A 264 14.01 3.29 5.32
N LEU A 265 13.45 2.29 4.62
CA LEU A 265 14.03 0.95 4.51
C LEU A 265 14.10 0.49 3.04
N PRO A 266 15.07 -0.36 2.66
CA PRO A 266 15.09 -0.97 1.34
C PRO A 266 13.93 -1.97 1.17
N THR A 267 13.56 -2.25 -0.08
CA THR A 267 12.45 -3.16 -0.42
C THR A 267 12.54 -4.51 0.28
N SER A 268 13.75 -5.06 0.36
CA SER A 268 13.99 -6.37 0.98
C SER A 268 13.66 -6.40 2.48
N GLU A 269 13.83 -5.28 3.21
CA GLU A 269 13.46 -5.19 4.62
C GLU A 269 11.96 -4.86 4.79
N MET A 270 11.40 -4.02 3.92
CA MET A 270 9.95 -3.72 3.92
C MET A 270 9.08 -4.96 3.69
N LYS A 271 9.63 -6.01 3.08
CA LYS A 271 8.93 -7.29 2.83
C LYS A 271 9.15 -8.33 3.92
N LYS A 272 9.76 -7.97 5.05
CA LYS A 272 9.98 -8.89 6.18
C LYS A 272 9.06 -8.58 7.34
N LYS A 273 8.36 -9.58 7.90
CA LYS A 273 7.51 -9.42 9.09
C LYS A 273 8.31 -8.92 10.30
N ALA A 274 9.57 -9.36 10.42
CA ALA A 274 10.45 -8.98 11.54
C ALA A 274 10.69 -7.47 11.63
N THR A 275 10.66 -6.76 10.51
CA THR A 275 10.78 -5.29 10.43
C THR A 275 9.72 -4.58 11.28
N TYR A 276 8.54 -5.19 11.37
CA TYR A 276 7.38 -4.69 12.09
C TYR A 276 7.24 -5.31 13.49
N GLY A 277 8.18 -6.20 13.86
CA GLY A 277 8.05 -7.25 14.88
C GLY A 277 8.21 -6.85 16.34
N ASN A 278 8.52 -5.59 16.66
CA ASN A 278 8.60 -5.11 18.06
C ASN A 278 7.20 -4.90 18.69
N GLY A 279 6.26 -5.83 18.47
CA GLY A 279 4.89 -5.79 19.00
C GLY A 279 4.06 -4.59 18.55
N SER A 280 4.55 -3.82 17.59
CA SER A 280 3.98 -2.52 17.26
C SER A 280 2.88 -2.65 16.21
N TRP A 281 2.99 -3.61 15.29
CA TRP A 281 1.98 -3.93 14.28
C TRP A 281 1.28 -5.24 14.64
N ASP A 282 -0.05 -5.27 14.56
CA ASP A 282 -0.86 -6.46 14.83
C ASP A 282 -1.01 -7.31 13.56
N PHE A 283 -0.24 -8.40 13.46
CA PHE A 283 -0.35 -9.36 12.35
C PHE A 283 -1.35 -10.48 12.57
N ASP A 284 -2.04 -10.49 13.71
CA ASP A 284 -3.04 -11.50 14.04
C ASP A 284 -4.42 -11.02 13.57
N SER A 285 -4.74 -9.74 13.76
CA SER A 285 -6.06 -9.18 13.48
C SER A 285 -6.10 -8.11 12.37
N ILE A 286 -5.03 -7.33 12.20
CA ILE A 286 -5.04 -6.17 11.27
C ILE A 286 -4.24 -6.42 10.00
N TRP A 287 -2.99 -6.86 10.14
CA TRP A 287 -2.04 -6.99 9.05
C TRP A 287 -1.73 -8.44 8.73
N CYS A 288 -1.29 -8.68 7.51
CA CYS A 288 -0.69 -9.92 7.04
C CYS A 288 0.43 -9.59 6.06
N ILE A 289 1.36 -10.51 5.83
CA ILE A 289 2.47 -10.29 4.91
C ILE A 289 2.84 -11.62 4.24
N ASP A 290 3.13 -11.56 2.95
CA ASP A 290 3.74 -12.67 2.20
C ASP A 290 5.27 -12.49 2.25
N GLU A 291 5.89 -13.13 3.25
CA GLU A 291 7.28 -12.90 3.64
C GLU A 291 8.24 -12.95 2.44
N GLY A 292 9.01 -11.88 2.25
CA GLY A 292 9.99 -11.73 1.16
C GLY A 292 9.40 -11.50 -0.23
N ARG A 293 8.08 -11.62 -0.41
CA ARG A 293 7.40 -11.49 -1.70
C ARG A 293 6.65 -10.18 -1.84
N ASP A 294 5.88 -9.80 -0.83
CA ASP A 294 5.00 -8.63 -0.86
C ASP A 294 5.05 -7.84 0.45
N TYR A 295 4.55 -6.60 0.40
CA TYR A 295 4.45 -5.70 1.56
C TYR A 295 3.30 -6.15 2.49
N PRO A 296 3.25 -5.64 3.75
CA PRO A 296 2.11 -5.87 4.62
C PRO A 296 0.79 -5.42 3.99
N LYS A 297 -0.25 -6.25 4.07
CA LYS A 297 -1.60 -5.93 3.61
C LYS A 297 -2.60 -5.98 4.75
N LEU A 298 -3.68 -5.23 4.61
CA LEU A 298 -4.76 -5.19 5.58
C LEU A 298 -5.68 -6.41 5.43
N ARG A 299 -5.87 -7.15 6.53
CA ARG A 299 -6.74 -8.33 6.62
C ARG A 299 -8.18 -8.03 6.27
N ALA A 300 -8.64 -6.81 6.58
CA ALA A 300 -10.00 -6.36 6.32
C ALA A 300 -10.45 -6.57 4.86
N PHE A 301 -9.53 -6.58 3.89
CA PHE A 301 -9.83 -6.64 2.46
C PHE A 301 -9.64 -8.04 1.84
N GLY A 302 -9.42 -9.09 2.66
CA GLY A 302 -9.27 -10.46 2.15
C GLY A 302 -8.03 -10.68 1.27
N LYS A 303 -7.07 -9.76 1.26
CA LYS A 303 -5.86 -9.79 0.40
C LYS A 303 -4.69 -10.58 0.97
N CYS A 304 -4.91 -11.26 2.09
CA CYS A 304 -3.86 -11.97 2.78
C CYS A 304 -3.51 -13.28 2.07
N PRO A 305 -2.21 -13.62 1.98
CA PRO A 305 -1.84 -14.94 1.52
C PRO A 305 -2.49 -16.00 2.42
N PRO A 306 -2.87 -17.17 1.87
CA PRO A 306 -3.37 -18.28 2.68
C PRO A 306 -2.35 -18.61 3.78
N THR A 307 -2.79 -18.76 5.02
CA THR A 307 -1.93 -19.15 6.15
C THR A 307 -1.35 -20.56 6.01
N ASP A 308 -1.84 -21.34 5.02
CA ASP A 308 -1.48 -22.73 4.79
C ASP A 308 -0.40 -22.91 3.71
N VAL A 309 0.17 -21.82 3.17
CA VAL A 309 1.36 -21.94 2.32
C VAL A 309 2.52 -22.41 3.21
N PRO A 310 3.24 -23.50 2.85
CA PRO A 310 4.40 -23.93 3.60
C PRO A 310 5.36 -22.75 3.76
N GLN A 311 5.53 -22.29 5.00
CA GLN A 311 6.54 -21.29 5.33
C GLN A 311 7.90 -21.84 4.90
N GLU A 312 8.74 -21.00 4.28
CA GLU A 312 10.12 -21.40 4.05
C GLU A 312 10.73 -21.84 5.40
N PRO A 313 11.46 -22.98 5.45
CA PRO A 313 12.09 -23.42 6.67
C PRO A 313 12.96 -22.28 7.23
N LYS A 314 12.81 -21.97 8.52
CA LYS A 314 13.63 -20.95 9.20
C LYS A 314 15.11 -21.17 8.86
N ASP A 315 15.81 -20.11 8.47
CA ASP A 315 17.26 -20.14 8.22
C ASP A 315 17.96 -20.64 9.48
N ASN A 316 18.43 -21.88 9.40
CA ASN A 316 19.12 -22.60 10.46
C ASN A 316 20.65 -22.52 10.27
N GLY A 317 21.12 -21.63 9.40
CA GLY A 317 22.52 -21.44 9.07
C GLY A 317 23.14 -22.59 8.29
N ASN A 318 22.33 -23.52 7.78
CA ASN A 318 22.73 -24.53 6.80
C ASN A 318 22.79 -23.91 5.40
N LYS A 319 23.71 -24.38 4.57
CA LYS A 319 23.89 -23.88 3.21
C LYS A 319 24.11 -25.04 2.25
N LEU A 320 23.55 -24.93 1.05
CA LEU A 320 23.86 -25.76 -0.10
C LEU A 320 23.85 -24.87 -1.35
N ASP A 321 24.96 -24.83 -2.06
CA ASP A 321 25.09 -24.15 -3.33
C ASP A 321 25.91 -24.98 -4.32
N ALA A 322 25.79 -24.67 -5.60
CA ALA A 322 26.49 -25.42 -6.64
C ALA A 322 26.84 -24.51 -7.84
N PHE A 323 28.11 -24.50 -8.23
CA PHE A 323 28.60 -23.64 -9.31
C PHE A 323 29.72 -24.30 -10.13
N PRO A 324 29.91 -23.92 -11.41
CA PRO A 324 29.09 -22.98 -12.15
C PRO A 324 27.68 -23.53 -12.44
N ASN A 325 26.69 -22.65 -12.60
CA ASN A 325 25.34 -22.99 -13.04
C ASN A 325 24.91 -21.95 -14.10
N PRO A 326 24.96 -22.29 -15.40
CA PRO A 326 25.07 -23.65 -15.95
C PRO A 326 26.46 -24.31 -15.78
N ALA A 327 26.47 -25.62 -15.62
CA ALA A 327 27.66 -26.46 -15.47
C ALA A 327 28.01 -27.20 -16.77
N PHE A 328 29.29 -27.41 -17.03
CA PHE A 328 29.77 -27.97 -18.31
C PHE A 328 30.47 -29.32 -18.14
N THR A 329 31.57 -29.35 -17.39
CA THR A 329 32.42 -30.54 -17.20
C THR A 329 32.57 -30.93 -15.74
N SER A 330 32.52 -29.98 -14.82
CA SER A 330 32.51 -30.21 -13.39
C SER A 330 31.53 -29.28 -12.69
N ILE A 331 31.18 -29.63 -11.47
CA ILE A 331 30.44 -28.76 -10.55
C ILE A 331 31.04 -28.82 -9.16
N ASP A 332 31.24 -27.65 -8.56
CA ASP A 332 31.61 -27.50 -7.17
C ASP A 332 30.33 -27.40 -6.33
N VAL A 333 30.10 -28.41 -5.49
CA VAL A 333 29.05 -28.40 -4.48
C VAL A 333 29.62 -27.82 -3.21
N VAL A 334 29.11 -26.66 -2.81
CA VAL A 334 29.50 -25.96 -1.58
C VAL A 334 28.41 -26.11 -0.54
N TYR A 335 28.77 -26.56 0.65
CA TYR A 335 27.78 -26.87 1.68
C TYR A 335 28.28 -26.57 3.10
N LYS A 336 27.31 -26.35 3.99
CA LYS A 336 27.51 -26.15 5.44
C LYS A 336 26.32 -26.74 6.19
N LEU A 337 26.60 -27.51 7.24
CA LEU A 337 25.58 -28.08 8.13
C LEU A 337 25.92 -27.72 9.59
N GLN A 338 24.96 -27.19 10.33
CA GLN A 338 25.05 -27.03 11.79
C GLN A 338 24.69 -28.35 12.48
N SER A 339 25.52 -28.82 13.41
CA SER A 339 25.18 -29.97 14.25
C SER A 339 24.22 -29.58 15.38
N ALA A 340 23.33 -30.50 15.75
CA ALA A 340 22.53 -30.40 16.96
C ALA A 340 23.34 -30.61 18.26
N VAL A 341 24.62 -31.00 18.17
CA VAL A 341 25.46 -31.36 19.31
C VAL A 341 26.62 -30.35 19.46
N ALA A 342 26.64 -29.64 20.59
CA ALA A 342 27.60 -28.57 20.92
C ALA A 342 29.02 -29.05 21.29
N SER A 343 29.41 -30.27 20.92
CA SER A 343 30.75 -30.80 21.18
C SER A 343 31.70 -30.47 20.02
N ARG A 344 32.79 -29.77 20.33
CA ARG A 344 33.81 -29.23 19.40
C ARG A 344 34.62 -30.26 18.58
N GLN A 345 34.20 -31.53 18.49
CA GLN A 345 34.98 -32.62 17.86
C GLN A 345 34.16 -33.69 17.12
N SER A 346 32.84 -33.51 16.91
CA SER A 346 32.05 -34.51 16.17
C SER A 346 32.01 -34.21 14.67
N VAL A 347 32.78 -34.96 13.88
CA VAL A 347 32.62 -35.01 12.42
C VAL A 347 31.31 -35.75 12.10
N GLY A 348 30.36 -35.07 11.48
CA GLY A 348 29.11 -35.67 11.02
C GLY A 348 29.25 -36.23 9.60
N THR A 349 28.39 -37.18 9.24
CA THR A 349 28.31 -37.70 7.87
C THR A 349 27.04 -37.22 7.17
N ALA A 350 27.17 -36.80 5.91
CA ALA A 350 26.08 -36.47 5.02
C ALA A 350 26.31 -37.15 3.66
N GLN A 351 25.33 -37.06 2.78
CA GLN A 351 25.38 -37.61 1.43
C GLN A 351 25.12 -36.49 0.43
N ILE A 352 25.96 -36.38 -0.60
CA ILE A 352 25.65 -35.60 -1.79
C ILE A 352 25.08 -36.57 -2.81
N ILE A 353 23.83 -36.31 -3.21
CA ILE A 353 23.08 -37.11 -4.17
C ILE A 353 22.74 -36.23 -5.35
N ILE A 354 23.08 -36.63 -6.58
CA ILE A 354 22.61 -35.93 -7.79
C ILE A 354 21.56 -36.80 -8.47
N THR A 355 20.41 -36.20 -8.76
CA THR A 355 19.34 -36.82 -9.54
C THR A 355 19.11 -36.02 -10.82
N ASN A 356 18.77 -36.69 -11.92
CA ASN A 356 18.32 -36.00 -13.13
C ASN A 356 16.84 -35.62 -13.04
N SER A 357 16.33 -34.90 -14.04
CA SER A 357 14.92 -34.48 -14.11
C SER A 357 13.90 -35.63 -14.16
N TYR A 358 14.35 -36.86 -14.42
CA TYR A 358 13.51 -38.06 -14.37
C TYR A 358 13.53 -38.75 -12.99
N GLY A 359 14.21 -38.16 -12.00
CA GLY A 359 14.34 -38.72 -10.65
C GLY A 359 15.37 -39.85 -10.54
N GLN A 360 16.16 -40.11 -11.59
CA GLN A 360 17.20 -41.14 -11.54
C GLN A 360 18.43 -40.60 -10.81
N GLN A 361 18.91 -41.35 -9.81
CA GLN A 361 20.16 -41.03 -9.12
C GLN A 361 21.35 -41.33 -10.03
N VAL A 362 22.12 -40.29 -10.34
CA VAL A 362 23.32 -40.37 -11.20
C VAL A 362 24.63 -40.21 -10.40
N TYR A 363 24.54 -39.75 -9.16
CA TYR A 363 25.66 -39.64 -8.22
C TYR A 363 25.18 -39.82 -6.79
N ASN A 364 26.01 -40.44 -5.95
CA ASN A 364 25.82 -40.53 -4.51
C ASN A 364 27.17 -40.76 -3.84
N GLU A 365 27.60 -39.82 -2.99
CA GLU A 365 28.83 -39.92 -2.23
C GLU A 365 28.62 -39.48 -0.78
N ASN A 366 29.22 -40.20 0.16
CA ASN A 366 29.25 -39.79 1.56
C ASN A 366 30.30 -38.69 1.73
N VAL A 367 29.91 -37.61 2.41
CA VAL A 367 30.79 -36.49 2.75
C VAL A 367 30.82 -36.27 4.26
N ASN A 368 31.99 -35.87 4.75
CA ASN A 368 32.20 -35.55 6.15
C ASN A 368 32.09 -34.05 6.35
N TYR A 369 31.30 -33.61 7.33
CA TYR A 369 31.21 -32.21 7.71
C TYR A 369 31.74 -31.96 9.12
N ASP A 370 32.55 -30.90 9.24
CA ASP A 370 33.09 -30.44 10.52
C ASP A 370 32.12 -29.46 11.18
N ASN A 371 32.10 -29.48 12.52
CA ASN A 371 31.10 -28.83 13.36
C ASN A 371 31.39 -27.34 13.62
N ALA A 372 32.02 -26.64 12.67
CA ALA A 372 32.46 -25.27 12.86
C ALA A 372 32.32 -24.50 11.55
N ASN A 373 31.51 -23.43 11.57
CA ASN A 373 31.42 -22.20 10.76
C ASN A 373 31.86 -22.12 9.27
N TYR A 374 32.57 -23.08 8.72
CA TYR A 374 33.24 -23.05 7.43
C TYR A 374 32.45 -23.84 6.39
N GLU A 375 32.44 -23.31 5.18
CA GLU A 375 31.86 -23.98 4.02
C GLU A 375 32.83 -25.05 3.52
N GLN A 376 32.29 -26.22 3.21
CA GLN A 376 33.02 -27.30 2.56
C GLN A 376 32.71 -27.33 1.08
N ARG A 377 33.65 -27.87 0.29
CA ARG A 377 33.53 -27.96 -1.17
C ARG A 377 33.85 -29.37 -1.63
N GLN A 378 32.98 -29.92 -2.47
CA GLN A 378 33.19 -31.17 -3.21
C GLN A 378 33.07 -30.88 -4.70
N THR A 379 34.12 -31.17 -5.46
CA THR A 379 34.10 -31.07 -6.93
C THR A 379 33.68 -32.40 -7.54
N ILE A 380 32.67 -32.38 -8.40
CA ILE A 380 32.09 -33.56 -9.03
C ILE A 380 32.31 -33.47 -10.54
N ASP A 381 32.90 -34.52 -11.13
CA ASP A 381 33.01 -34.66 -12.58
C ASP A 381 31.65 -35.03 -13.19
N ILE A 382 31.14 -34.15 -14.04
CA ILE A 382 29.87 -34.30 -14.76
C ILE A 382 30.11 -34.34 -16.28
N SER A 383 31.36 -34.53 -16.72
CA SER A 383 31.75 -34.55 -18.14
C SER A 383 31.03 -35.63 -18.97
N LYS A 384 30.37 -36.61 -18.33
CA LYS A 384 29.55 -37.63 -18.98
C LYS A 384 28.04 -37.38 -18.89
N TYR A 385 27.62 -36.34 -18.20
CA TYR A 385 26.20 -36.07 -17.96
C TYR A 385 25.59 -35.43 -19.22
N PRO A 386 24.42 -35.88 -19.71
CA PRO A 386 23.70 -35.20 -20.79
C PRO A 386 23.25 -33.80 -20.39
N SER A 387 23.04 -32.91 -21.36
CA SER A 387 22.39 -31.62 -21.13
C SER A 387 21.02 -31.80 -20.48
N GLY A 388 20.71 -31.01 -19.46
CA GLY A 388 19.44 -31.11 -18.75
C GLY A 388 19.46 -30.48 -17.36
N LEU A 389 18.32 -30.58 -16.67
CA LEU A 389 18.17 -30.15 -15.28
C LEU A 389 18.52 -31.31 -14.33
N TYR A 390 19.36 -31.02 -13.35
CA TYR A 390 19.76 -31.92 -12.29
C TYR A 390 19.48 -31.30 -10.93
N PHE A 391 19.25 -32.14 -9.93
CA PHE A 391 19.00 -31.74 -8.55
C PHE A 391 20.08 -32.34 -7.66
N ILE A 392 20.87 -31.46 -7.04
CA ILE A 392 21.89 -31.82 -6.06
C ILE A 392 21.24 -31.76 -4.69
N THR A 393 21.21 -32.89 -3.99
CA THR A 393 20.64 -33.02 -2.65
C THR A 393 21.74 -33.33 -1.64
N LEU A 394 21.86 -32.51 -0.62
CA LEU A 394 22.67 -32.81 0.57
C LEU A 394 21.75 -33.40 1.64
N ARG A 395 22.01 -34.63 2.05
CA ARG A 395 21.19 -35.38 3.01
C ARG A 395 22.00 -35.85 4.22
N SER A 396 21.62 -35.42 5.40
CA SER A 396 22.07 -35.97 6.69
C SER A 396 20.88 -36.59 7.43
N PRO A 397 21.08 -37.26 8.59
CA PRO A 397 19.97 -37.75 9.40
C PRO A 397 18.99 -36.66 9.86
N ALA A 398 19.43 -35.40 9.94
CA ALA A 398 18.64 -34.29 10.49
C ALA A 398 18.16 -33.28 9.43
N VAL A 399 18.81 -33.22 8.26
CA VAL A 399 18.60 -32.17 7.26
C VAL A 399 18.65 -32.76 5.86
N ALA A 400 17.73 -32.32 4.99
CA ALA A 400 17.83 -32.53 3.55
C ALA A 400 17.65 -31.18 2.84
N MET A 401 18.60 -30.81 1.99
CA MET A 401 18.55 -29.59 1.17
C MET A 401 18.78 -29.95 -0.29
N THR A 402 18.10 -29.27 -1.22
CA THR A 402 18.24 -29.54 -2.65
C THR A 402 18.47 -28.25 -3.43
N LYS A 403 19.38 -28.28 -4.41
CA LYS A 403 19.70 -27.20 -5.35
C LYS A 403 19.56 -27.68 -6.79
N GLY A 404 18.83 -26.94 -7.63
CA GLY A 404 18.74 -27.19 -9.06
C GLY A 404 19.95 -26.66 -9.84
N VAL A 405 20.45 -27.44 -10.79
CA VAL A 405 21.60 -27.12 -11.64
C VAL A 405 21.28 -27.48 -13.08
N VAL A 406 21.58 -26.57 -14.01
CA VAL A 406 21.51 -26.84 -15.44
C VAL A 406 22.87 -27.32 -15.93
N VAL A 407 22.91 -28.50 -16.56
CA VAL A 407 24.11 -29.00 -17.24
C VAL A 407 23.96 -28.72 -18.74
N VAL A 408 25.02 -28.19 -19.36
CA VAL A 408 25.07 -27.84 -20.79
C VAL A 408 26.30 -28.51 -21.41
N LYS A 409 26.07 -29.34 -22.42
CA LYS A 409 27.09 -29.99 -23.24
C LYS A 409 27.21 -29.36 -24.61
#